data_AF-A0A841M1E6-F1
#
_entry.id   AF-A0A841M1E6-F1
#
_cell.length_a   1.000
_cell.length_b   1.000
_cell.length_c   1.000
_cell.angle_alpha   90.00
_cell.angle_beta   90.00
_cell.angle_gamma   90.00
#
_symmetry.space_group_name_H-M   'P 1'
#
loop_
_entity.id
_entity.type
_entity.pdbx_description
1 polymer ?
#
loop_
_entity_poly.entity_id
_entity_poly.type
_entity_poly.pdbx_seq_one_letter_code
_entity_poly.pdbx_strand_id
1 'polypeptide(L)'
;MSEHEAIPTEIFDTIQLSDLTRYFVELVESIEAKGLPLTRLGAGIVAALLLDAAHDSRTFARLFEIEHALVLRELANLAAEDGFLTISRRDERTQRSFYSLSEKGEALKAQLII
;
A
#
# COMPACT_ATOMS: atom_id res chain seq x y z
N MET A 1 7.57 2.58 52.74
CA MET A 1 8.67 2.73 51.77
C MET A 1 8.73 1.40 51.02
N SER A 2 7.82 1.08 50.10
CA SER A 2 7.57 1.64 48.76
C SER A 2 8.78 1.50 47.84
N GLU A 3 8.95 0.31 47.27
CA GLU A 3 9.54 0.16 45.95
C GLU A 3 8.45 -0.45 45.06
N HIS A 4 7.83 0.45 44.29
CA HIS A 4 6.94 0.11 43.19
C HIS A 4 7.83 -0.55 42.13
N GLU A 5 7.70 -1.86 41.95
CA GLU A 5 8.19 -2.53 40.75
C GLU A 5 7.32 -2.07 39.58
N ALA A 6 7.73 -0.97 38.96
CA ALA A 6 7.12 -0.48 37.73
C ALA A 6 7.44 -1.51 36.64
N ILE A 7 6.40 -2.22 36.17
CA ILE A 7 6.47 -2.94 34.91
C ILE A 7 6.86 -1.92 33.84
N PRO A 8 7.96 -2.11 33.08
CA PRO A 8 8.31 -1.19 32.01
C PRO A 8 7.20 -1.19 30.95
N THR A 9 6.63 -0.02 30.69
CA THR A 9 5.60 0.26 29.68
C THR A 9 6.08 0.05 28.23
N GLU A 10 7.31 -0.43 28.02
CA GLU A 10 7.96 -0.50 26.71
C GLU A 10 7.71 -1.81 25.92
N ILE A 11 6.80 -2.68 26.36
CA ILE A 11 6.56 -3.96 25.68
C ILE A 11 5.75 -3.82 24.38
N PHE A 12 5.14 -2.66 24.10
CA PHE A 12 4.16 -2.55 23.01
C PHE A 12 4.56 -1.72 21.77
N ASP A 13 5.77 -1.14 21.68
CA ASP A 13 6.05 -0.16 20.61
C ASP A 13 7.39 -0.36 19.89
N THR A 14 7.67 -1.58 19.43
CA THR A 14 8.77 -1.78 18.48
C THR A 14 8.48 -2.90 17.49
N ILE A 15 7.59 -2.64 16.54
CA ILE A 15 7.83 -3.19 15.20
C ILE A 15 9.13 -2.50 14.75
N GLN A 16 10.23 -3.25 14.67
CA GLN A 16 11.45 -2.68 14.11
C GLN A 16 11.11 -2.23 12.68
N LEU A 17 11.64 -1.09 12.22
CA LEU A 17 11.40 -0.59 10.86
C LEU A 17 11.69 -1.68 9.79
N SER A 18 12.61 -2.61 10.09
CA SER A 18 12.93 -3.80 9.28
C SER A 18 11.77 -4.76 9.09
N ASP A 19 10.86 -4.87 10.06
CA ASP A 19 9.73 -5.80 10.02
C ASP A 19 8.60 -5.23 9.16
N LEU A 20 8.39 -3.90 9.19
CA LEU A 20 7.45 -3.23 8.29
C LEU A 20 7.92 -3.33 6.83
N THR A 21 9.21 -3.09 6.57
CA THR A 21 9.76 -3.25 5.21
C THR A 21 9.63 -4.69 4.73
N ARG A 22 9.92 -5.68 5.59
CA ARG A 22 9.76 -7.08 5.26
C ARG A 22 8.30 -7.43 4.95
N TYR A 23 7.39 -7.00 5.82
CA TYR A 23 5.96 -7.24 5.64
C TYR A 23 5.42 -6.63 4.35
N PHE A 24 5.88 -5.43 3.98
CA PHE A 24 5.55 -4.83 2.69
C PHE A 24 6.01 -5.72 1.52
N VAL A 25 7.26 -6.20 1.54
CA VAL A 25 7.78 -7.06 0.47
C VAL A 25 7.02 -8.39 0.40
N GLU A 26 6.76 -9.02 1.54
CA GLU A 26 5.98 -10.27 1.63
C GLU A 26 4.56 -10.10 1.07
N LEU A 27 3.92 -8.94 1.34
CA LEU A 27 2.61 -8.63 0.79
C LEU A 27 2.65 -8.42 -0.73
N VAL A 28 3.66 -7.72 -1.24
CA VAL A 28 3.87 -7.55 -2.69
C VAL A 28 4.05 -8.91 -3.36
N GLU A 29 4.90 -9.77 -2.81
CA GLU A 29 5.14 -11.13 -3.31
C GLU A 29 3.86 -12.00 -3.25
N SER A 30 3.06 -11.85 -2.19
CA SER A 30 1.78 -12.54 -2.06
C SER A 30 0.76 -12.11 -3.11
N ILE A 31 0.75 -10.83 -3.51
CA ILE A 31 -0.06 -10.32 -4.61
C ILE A 31 0.46 -10.84 -5.96
N GLU A 32 1.78 -10.81 -6.19
CA GLU A 32 2.40 -11.33 -7.41
C GLU A 32 2.10 -12.84 -7.58
N ALA A 33 2.16 -13.61 -6.49
CA ALA A 33 1.89 -15.05 -6.47
C ALA A 33 0.45 -15.43 -6.87
N LYS A 34 -0.49 -14.48 -6.89
CA LYS A 34 -1.85 -14.72 -7.41
C LYS A 34 -1.90 -14.85 -8.93
N GLY A 35 -0.81 -14.60 -9.65
CA GLY A 35 -0.75 -14.71 -11.12
C GLY A 35 -1.66 -13.69 -11.83
N LEU A 36 -1.94 -12.57 -11.16
CA LEU A 36 -2.76 -11.49 -11.71
C LEU A 36 -1.96 -10.70 -12.75
N PRO A 37 -2.61 -10.05 -13.72
CA PRO A 37 -1.95 -9.22 -14.73
C PRO A 37 -1.54 -7.86 -14.14
N LEU A 38 -0.71 -7.89 -13.10
CA LEU A 38 -0.17 -6.74 -12.39
C LEU A 38 1.34 -6.69 -12.60
N THR A 39 1.88 -5.50 -12.81
CA THR A 39 3.33 -5.31 -12.70
C THR A 39 3.74 -5.32 -11.22
N ARG A 40 5.04 -5.49 -10.94
CA ARG A 40 5.59 -5.34 -9.58
C ARG A 40 5.28 -3.97 -8.97
N LEU A 41 5.28 -2.91 -9.79
CA LEU A 41 4.89 -1.57 -9.36
C LEU A 41 3.40 -1.51 -8.99
N GLY A 42 2.55 -2.14 -9.81
CA GLY A 42 1.13 -2.21 -9.55
C GLY A 42 0.80 -2.98 -8.27
N ALA A 43 1.47 -4.13 -8.04
CA ALA A 43 1.39 -4.87 -6.80
C ALA A 43 1.86 -4.04 -5.59
N GLY A 44 2.94 -3.28 -5.74
CA GLY A 44 3.43 -2.32 -4.74
C GLY A 44 2.41 -1.24 -4.38
N ILE A 45 1.73 -0.67 -5.37
CA ILE A 45 0.68 0.35 -5.14
C ILE A 45 -0.50 -0.24 -4.36
N VAL A 46 -0.95 -1.44 -4.73
CA VAL A 46 -2.03 -2.14 -4.01
C VAL A 46 -1.60 -2.50 -2.59
N ALA A 47 -0.39 -3.03 -2.40
CA ALA A 47 0.15 -3.33 -1.08
C ALA A 47 0.23 -2.09 -0.19
N ALA A 48 0.74 -0.97 -0.72
CA ALA A 48 0.83 0.28 0.03
C ALA A 48 -0.56 0.83 0.44
N LEU A 49 -1.60 0.60 -0.36
CA LEU A 49 -2.96 0.95 0.01
C LEU A 49 -3.52 0.03 1.11
N LEU A 50 -3.28 -1.28 0.99
CA LEU A 50 -3.72 -2.29 1.96
C LEU A 50 -3.10 -2.08 3.35
N LEU A 51 -1.86 -1.60 3.38
CA LEU A 51 -1.13 -1.25 4.61
C LEU A 51 -1.43 0.17 5.12
N ASP A 52 -2.39 0.87 4.52
CA ASP A 52 -2.73 2.26 4.86
C ASP A 52 -1.57 3.27 4.67
N ALA A 53 -0.52 2.87 3.94
CA ALA A 53 0.70 3.65 3.77
C ALA A 53 0.58 4.74 2.68
N ALA A 54 -0.20 4.51 1.63
CA ALA A 54 -0.40 5.49 0.56
C ALA A 54 -1.79 5.41 -0.10
N HIS A 55 -2.53 6.52 -0.03
CA HIS A 55 -3.86 6.71 -0.61
C HIS A 55 -3.88 7.60 -1.86
N ASP A 56 -2.71 8.06 -2.29
CA ASP A 56 -2.58 8.93 -3.44
C ASP A 56 -1.21 8.82 -4.12
N SER A 57 -1.21 9.14 -5.42
CA SER A 57 -0.05 9.03 -6.31
C SER A 57 1.21 9.77 -5.86
N ARG A 58 1.08 10.90 -5.14
CA ARG A 58 2.23 11.71 -4.68
C ARG A 58 2.83 11.12 -3.41
N THR A 59 1.99 10.66 -2.50
CA THR A 59 2.43 9.98 -1.28
C THR A 59 3.20 8.72 -1.66
N PHE A 60 2.65 7.90 -2.57
CA PHE A 60 3.33 6.71 -3.06
C PHE A 60 4.68 7.03 -3.73
N ALA A 61 4.70 7.93 -4.73
CA ALA A 61 5.94 8.34 -5.40
C ALA A 61 7.02 8.82 -4.44
N ARG A 62 6.63 9.60 -3.42
CA ARG A 62 7.57 10.13 -2.41
C ARG A 62 8.09 9.03 -1.48
N LEU A 63 7.23 8.14 -0.99
CA LEU A 63 7.61 7.09 -0.04
C LEU A 63 8.55 6.06 -0.64
N PHE A 64 8.32 5.71 -1.92
CA PHE A 64 9.09 4.68 -2.61
C PHE A 64 10.17 5.26 -3.53
N GLU A 65 10.35 6.59 -3.54
CA GLU A 65 11.31 7.31 -4.39
C GLU A 65 11.16 6.98 -5.89
N ILE A 66 9.91 6.88 -6.35
CA ILE A 66 9.55 6.55 -7.74
C ILE A 66 9.05 7.80 -8.45
N GLU A 67 9.45 7.97 -9.71
CA GLU A 67 8.95 9.04 -10.57
C GLU A 67 7.42 9.07 -10.65
N HIS A 68 6.83 10.25 -10.37
CA HIS A 68 5.37 10.41 -10.28
C HIS A 68 4.68 10.02 -11.59
N ALA A 69 5.30 10.27 -12.75
CA ALA A 69 4.76 9.89 -14.05
C ALA A 69 4.62 8.37 -14.21
N LEU A 70 5.54 7.57 -13.68
CA LEU A 70 5.44 6.10 -13.69
C LEU A 70 4.29 5.63 -12.81
N VAL A 71 4.14 6.24 -11.62
CA VAL A 71 3.01 5.95 -10.72
C VAL A 71 1.68 6.29 -11.40
N LEU A 72 1.57 7.43 -12.08
CA LEU A 72 0.35 7.80 -12.79
C LEU A 72 0.00 6.85 -13.94
N ARG A 73 1.01 6.41 -14.70
CA ARG A 73 0.82 5.40 -15.73
C ARG A 73 0.29 4.10 -15.14
N GLU A 74 0.86 3.66 -14.02
CA GLU A 74 0.44 2.41 -13.39
C GLU A 74 -0.95 2.53 -12.75
N LEU A 75 -1.27 3.66 -12.14
CA LEU A 75 -2.62 3.93 -11.64
C LEU A 75 -3.67 3.93 -12.75
N ALA A 76 -3.33 4.41 -13.95
CA ALA A 76 -4.23 4.33 -15.10
C ALA A 76 -4.50 2.87 -15.51
N ASN A 77 -3.49 2.00 -15.45
CA ASN A 77 -3.66 0.55 -15.70
C ASN A 77 -4.50 -0.11 -14.60
N LEU A 78 -4.22 0.21 -13.34
CA LEU A 78 -4.92 -0.35 -12.17
C LEU A 78 -6.38 0.10 -12.06
N ALA A 79 -6.72 1.26 -12.61
CA ALA A 79 -8.07 1.82 -12.63
C ALA A 79 -8.76 1.69 -13.99
N ALA A 80 -8.22 0.87 -14.89
CA ALA A 80 -8.90 0.48 -16.12
C ALA A 80 -10.20 -0.31 -15.81
N GLU A 81 -10.99 -0.58 -16.84
CA GLU A 81 -12.16 -1.47 -16.72
C GLU A 81 -11.74 -2.83 -16.12
N ASP A 82 -12.50 -3.32 -15.13
CA ASP A 82 -12.17 -4.49 -14.31
C ASP A 82 -10.78 -4.41 -13.62
N GLY A 83 -10.32 -3.19 -13.33
CA GLY A 83 -9.11 -2.89 -12.58
C GLY A 83 -9.25 -3.16 -11.07
N PHE A 84 -8.14 -3.06 -10.35
CA PHE A 84 -8.07 -3.30 -8.89
C PHE A 84 -8.31 -2.02 -8.07
N LEU A 85 -8.26 -0.85 -8.70
CA LEU A 85 -8.43 0.44 -8.04
C LEU A 85 -9.54 1.26 -8.68
N THR A 86 -10.10 2.17 -7.90
CA THR A 86 -10.99 3.23 -8.37
C THR A 86 -10.34 4.58 -8.06
N ILE A 87 -10.27 5.48 -9.04
CA ILE A 87 -9.82 6.87 -8.82
C ILE A 87 -10.99 7.69 -8.28
N SER A 88 -10.91 8.10 -7.01
CA SER A 88 -11.97 8.88 -6.36
C SER A 88 -11.89 10.37 -6.67
N ARG A 89 -10.68 10.89 -6.87
CA ARG A 89 -10.43 12.31 -7.17
C ARG A 89 -9.11 12.48 -7.88
N ARG A 90 -9.05 13.42 -8.83
CA ARG A 90 -7.80 13.91 -9.42
C ARG A 90 -7.70 15.42 -9.24
N ASP A 91 -6.52 15.89 -8.85
CA ASP A 91 -6.16 17.30 -8.83
C ASP A 91 -5.58 17.68 -10.20
N GLU A 92 -6.25 18.59 -10.92
CA GLU A 92 -5.89 18.94 -12.31
C GLU A 92 -4.53 19.65 -12.42
N ARG A 93 -4.16 20.45 -11.40
CA ARG A 93 -2.92 21.23 -11.40
C ARG A 93 -1.70 20.36 -11.15
N THR A 94 -1.81 19.39 -10.25
CA THR A 94 -0.68 18.57 -9.75
C THR A 94 -0.68 17.15 -10.29
N GLN A 95 -1.75 16.77 -10.99
CA GLN A 95 -2.06 15.40 -11.43
C GLN A 95 -2.15 14.40 -10.27
N ARG A 96 -2.27 14.86 -9.03
CA ARG A 96 -2.40 13.99 -7.86
C ARG A 96 -3.71 13.21 -7.96
N SER A 97 -3.61 11.90 -8.08
CA SER A 97 -4.76 10.99 -8.09
C SER A 97 -4.91 10.32 -6.73
N PHE A 98 -6.09 10.43 -6.13
CA PHE A 98 -6.52 9.72 -4.93
C PHE A 98 -7.27 8.47 -5.37
N TYR A 99 -7.03 7.35 -4.68
CA TYR A 99 -7.54 6.06 -5.10
C TYR A 99 -7.94 5.18 -3.90
N SER A 100 -8.87 4.27 -4.16
CA SER A 100 -9.31 3.22 -3.24
C SER A 100 -9.36 1.88 -3.97
N LEU A 101 -9.56 0.77 -3.25
CA LEU A 101 -9.82 -0.52 -3.89
C LEU A 101 -11.13 -0.46 -4.68
N SER A 102 -11.15 -1.10 -5.84
CA SER A 102 -12.37 -1.48 -6.54
C SER A 102 -12.96 -2.75 -5.90
N GLU A 103 -14.13 -3.20 -6.37
CA GLU A 103 -14.69 -4.51 -5.94
C GLU A 103 -13.70 -5.66 -6.17
N LYS A 104 -12.99 -5.66 -7.30
CA LYS A 104 -11.94 -6.65 -7.60
C LYS A 104 -10.74 -6.51 -6.66
N GLY A 105 -10.37 -5.28 -6.31
CA GLY A 105 -9.35 -5.01 -5.30
C GLY A 105 -9.72 -5.54 -3.92
N GLU A 106 -10.97 -5.38 -3.50
CA GLU A 106 -11.49 -5.94 -2.25
C GLU A 106 -11.56 -7.47 -2.30
N ALA A 107 -11.94 -8.05 -3.43
CA ALA A 107 -11.91 -9.50 -3.62
C ALA A 107 -10.48 -10.08 -3.55
N LEU A 108 -9.49 -9.34 -4.07
CA LEU A 108 -8.07 -9.69 -3.90
C LEU A 108 -7.66 -9.61 -2.43
N LYS A 109 -8.01 -8.51 -1.73
CA LYS A 109 -7.73 -8.35 -0.31
C LYS A 109 -8.23 -9.53 0.51
N ALA A 110 -9.45 -9.99 0.27
CA ALA A 110 -10.04 -11.14 0.96
C ALA A 110 -9.30 -12.47 0.72
N GLN A 111 -8.47 -12.57 -0.32
CA GLN A 111 -7.66 -13.75 -0.65
C GLN A 111 -6.23 -13.67 -0.11
N LEU A 112 -5.83 -12.51 0.42
CA LEU A 112 -4.55 -12.31 1.06
C LEU A 112 -4.75 -12.61 2.56
N ILE A 113 -3.86 -13.40 3.14
CA ILE A 113 -3.85 -13.63 4.59
C ILE A 113 -3.14 -12.41 5.19
N ILE A 114 -3.89 -11.33 5.39
CA ILE A 114 -3.44 -10.08 6.00
C ILE A 114 -4.05 -9.95 7.39
#